data_AF-A0A2N2CZP0-F1
#
_entry.id   AF-A0A2N2CZP0-F1
#
_cell.length_a   1.000
_cell.length_b   1.000
_cell.length_c   1.000
_cell.angle_alpha   90.00
_cell.angle_beta   90.00
_cell.angle_gamma   90.00
#
_symmetry.space_group_name_H-M   'P 1'
#
loop_
_entity.id
_entity.type
_entity.pdbx_description
1 polymer ?
#
loop_
_entity_poly.entity_id
_entity_poly.type
_entity_poly.pdbx_seq_one_letter_code
_entity_poly.pdbx_strand_id
1 'polypeptide(L)'
;MSNESNNSDNIYEFCKLIDVMINDIKHLESETVRYRYALSCYLPDHEKENLRSDILSNLADRYYWSEAYQQYIQMFYNNQDPMDSDEWCEHICRLAHGHDDSEY
;
A
#
# COMPACT_ATOMS: atom_id res chain seq x y z
N MET A 1 -18.11 -4.81 -36.00
CA MET A 1 -16.95 -4.16 -35.34
C MET A 1 -17.37 -3.68 -33.95
N SER A 2 -17.87 -4.58 -33.10
CA SER A 2 -18.57 -4.19 -31.86
C SER A 2 -18.06 -4.90 -30.60
N ASN A 3 -17.15 -5.87 -30.75
CA ASN A 3 -16.69 -6.71 -29.63
C ASN A 3 -15.38 -6.21 -28.98
N GLU A 4 -14.57 -5.41 -29.68
CA GLU A 4 -13.31 -4.89 -29.13
C GLU A 4 -13.53 -3.70 -28.17
N SER A 5 -14.46 -2.79 -28.51
CA SER A 5 -14.78 -1.61 -27.68
C SER A 5 -15.32 -1.98 -26.29
N ASN A 6 -16.18 -3.00 -26.21
CA ASN A 6 -16.72 -3.44 -24.91
C ASN A 6 -15.69 -4.13 -24.02
N ASN A 7 -14.62 -4.69 -24.60
CA ASN A 7 -13.60 -5.39 -23.83
C ASN A 7 -12.59 -4.41 -23.22
N SER A 8 -12.19 -3.37 -23.98
CA SER A 8 -11.32 -2.31 -23.46
C SER A 8 -11.97 -1.52 -22.32
N ASP A 9 -13.27 -1.25 -22.42
CA ASP A 9 -14.02 -0.52 -21.38
C ASP A 9 -14.09 -1.33 -20.08
N ASN A 10 -14.29 -2.65 -20.17
CA ASN A 10 -14.30 -3.52 -19.00
C ASN A 10 -12.92 -3.62 -18.33
N ILE A 11 -11.84 -3.74 -19.11
CA ILE A 11 -10.47 -3.75 -18.58
C ILE A 11 -10.17 -2.44 -17.84
N TYR A 12 -10.60 -1.31 -18.39
CA TYR A 12 -10.43 0.00 -17.76
C TYR A 12 -11.17 0.11 -16.42
N GLU A 13 -12.42 -0.36 -16.35
CA GLU A 13 -13.17 -0.37 -15.08
C GLU A 13 -12.58 -1.34 -14.04
N PHE A 14 -12.02 -2.48 -14.46
CA PHE A 14 -11.27 -3.35 -13.54
C PHE A 14 -10.00 -2.68 -13.01
N CYS A 15 -9.24 -1.98 -13.86
CA CYS A 15 -8.05 -1.26 -13.41
C CYS A 15 -8.40 -0.14 -12.41
N LYS A 16 -9.50 0.59 -12.63
CA LYS A 16 -10.01 1.56 -11.63
C LYS A 16 -10.35 0.90 -10.30
N LEU A 17 -10.99 -0.28 -10.33
CA LEU A 17 -11.27 -1.02 -9.11
C LEU A 17 -9.98 -1.42 -8.39
N ILE A 18 -8.96 -1.85 -9.14
CA ILE A 18 -7.62 -2.14 -8.60
C ILE A 18 -7.01 -0.89 -7.95
N ASP A 19 -7.08 0.29 -8.57
CA ASP A 19 -6.62 1.56 -7.97
C ASP A 19 -7.28 1.82 -6.61
N VAL A 20 -8.60 1.65 -6.53
CA VAL A 20 -9.36 1.83 -5.30
C VAL A 20 -8.92 0.83 -4.24
N MET A 21 -8.76 -0.44 -4.60
CA MET A 21 -8.28 -1.48 -3.69
C MET A 21 -6.85 -1.21 -3.18
N ILE A 22 -5.95 -0.71 -4.04
CA ILE A 22 -4.60 -0.30 -3.63
C ILE A 22 -4.65 0.82 -2.62
N ASN A 23 -5.52 1.83 -2.84
CA ASN A 23 -5.68 2.92 -1.88
C ASN A 23 -6.23 2.44 -0.54
N ASP A 24 -7.20 1.53 -0.55
CA ASP A 24 -7.72 0.90 0.67
C ASP A 24 -6.61 0.12 1.41
N ILE A 25 -5.78 -0.63 0.68
CA ILE A 25 -4.65 -1.35 1.27
C ILE A 25 -3.65 -0.37 1.88
N LYS A 26 -3.23 0.68 1.16
CA LYS A 26 -2.34 1.73 1.67
C LYS A 26 -2.90 2.38 2.93
N HIS A 27 -4.19 2.67 2.94
CA HIS A 27 -4.85 3.22 4.12
C HIS A 27 -4.75 2.25 5.32
N LEU A 28 -5.07 0.97 5.11
CA LEU A 28 -4.98 -0.06 6.16
C LEU A 28 -3.54 -0.31 6.63
N GLU A 29 -2.55 -0.27 5.73
CA GLU A 29 -1.12 -0.33 6.09
C GLU A 29 -0.75 0.87 6.97
N SER A 30 -1.17 2.08 6.60
CA SER A 30 -0.92 3.30 7.38
C SER A 30 -1.51 3.22 8.78
N GLU A 31 -2.78 2.84 8.90
CA GLU A 31 -3.44 2.65 10.20
C GLU A 31 -2.74 1.59 11.04
N THR A 32 -2.40 0.46 10.44
CA THR A 32 -1.67 -0.63 11.12
C THR A 32 -0.36 -0.12 11.71
N VAL A 33 0.44 0.61 10.93
CA VAL A 33 1.73 1.16 11.37
C VAL A 33 1.53 2.23 12.44
N ARG A 34 0.54 3.13 12.30
CA ARG A 34 0.18 4.13 13.33
C ARG A 34 -0.16 3.46 14.66
N TYR A 35 -1.03 2.45 14.64
CA TYR A 35 -1.43 1.76 15.86
C TYR A 35 -0.28 0.98 16.50
N ARG A 36 0.57 0.33 15.70
CA ARG A 36 1.77 -0.35 16.23
C ARG A 36 2.74 0.66 16.85
N TYR A 37 2.97 1.81 16.21
CA TYR A 37 3.79 2.87 16.80
C TYR A 37 3.19 3.38 18.11
N ALA A 38 1.91 3.74 18.10
CA ALA A 38 1.19 4.23 19.27
C ALA A 38 1.23 3.23 20.43
N LEU A 39 0.99 1.94 20.16
CA LEU A 39 1.10 0.87 21.15
C LEU A 39 2.52 0.77 21.72
N SER A 40 3.55 0.89 20.87
CA SER A 40 4.96 0.84 21.32
C SER A 40 5.30 1.90 22.37
N CYS A 41 4.58 3.03 22.38
CA CYS A 41 4.77 4.09 23.36
C CYS A 41 4.22 3.74 24.76
N TYR A 42 3.37 2.73 24.87
CA TYR A 42 2.78 2.27 26.14
C TYR A 42 3.39 0.95 26.66
N LEU A 43 4.27 0.31 25.88
CA LEU A 43 4.91 -0.95 26.25
C LEU A 43 6.20 -0.74 27.06
N PRO A 44 6.58 -1.70 27.92
CA PRO A 44 7.91 -1.75 28.53
C PRO A 44 9.02 -1.84 27.48
N ASP A 45 10.24 -1.39 27.81
CA ASP A 45 11.34 -1.21 26.84
C ASP A 45 11.62 -2.45 25.97
N HIS A 46 11.67 -3.65 26.56
CA HIS A 46 11.93 -4.89 25.80
C HIS A 46 10.83 -5.24 24.79
N GLU A 47 9.55 -5.04 25.13
CA GLU A 47 8.42 -5.30 24.23
C GLU A 47 8.29 -4.20 23.17
N LYS A 48 8.61 -2.96 23.55
CA LYS A 48 8.67 -1.81 22.66
C LYS A 48 9.73 -1.99 21.57
N GLU A 49 10.93 -2.44 21.91
CA GLU A 49 12.01 -2.68 20.94
C GLU A 49 11.61 -3.76 19.93
N ASN A 50 11.03 -4.88 20.42
CA ASN A 50 10.50 -5.94 19.56
C ASN A 50 9.38 -5.44 18.63
N LEU A 51 8.42 -4.66 19.16
CA LEU A 51 7.34 -4.13 18.33
C LEU A 51 7.85 -3.12 17.29
N ARG A 52 8.88 -2.33 17.63
CA ARG A 52 9.49 -1.36 16.72
C ARG A 52 10.33 -2.03 15.63
N SER A 53 11.00 -3.15 15.91
CA SER A 53 11.69 -3.92 14.85
C SER A 53 10.71 -4.51 13.84
N ASP A 54 9.52 -4.91 14.30
CA ASP A 54 8.53 -5.62 13.51
C ASP A 54 7.42 -4.70 12.98
N ILE A 55 7.60 -3.38 13.10
CA ILE A 55 6.52 -2.40 12.90
C ILE A 55 5.97 -2.41 11.47
N LEU A 56 6.84 -2.67 10.48
CA LEU A 56 6.51 -2.79 9.06
C LEU A 56 6.30 -4.25 8.61
N SER A 57 6.38 -5.21 9.53
CA SER A 57 6.25 -6.63 9.19
C SER A 57 4.80 -7.01 8.92
N ASN A 58 4.60 -7.99 8.03
CA ASN A 58 3.28 -8.53 7.69
C ASN A 58 2.28 -7.46 7.22
N LEU A 59 2.76 -6.45 6.49
CA LEU A 59 1.91 -5.60 5.65
C LEU A 59 1.52 -6.36 4.37
N ALA A 60 0.75 -5.73 3.47
CA ALA A 60 0.22 -6.42 2.31
C ALA A 60 1.33 -6.85 1.34
N ASP A 61 1.07 -7.94 0.61
CA ASP A 61 1.97 -8.38 -0.45
C ASP A 61 2.00 -7.36 -1.60
N ARG A 62 3.08 -7.38 -2.39
CA ARG A 62 3.25 -6.50 -3.57
C ARG A 62 2.80 -7.16 -4.86
N TYR A 63 2.15 -8.33 -4.77
CA TYR A 63 1.51 -9.05 -5.89
C TYR A 63 2.39 -9.23 -7.14
N TYR A 64 3.72 -9.16 -7.01
CA TYR A 64 4.64 -9.18 -8.15
C TYR A 64 4.57 -10.47 -8.97
N TRP A 65 4.08 -11.54 -8.35
CA TRP A 65 3.84 -12.83 -8.99
C TRP A 65 2.63 -12.83 -9.95
N SER A 66 1.73 -11.85 -9.85
CA SER A 66 0.50 -11.77 -10.65
C SER A 66 0.76 -11.07 -11.97
N GLU A 67 0.65 -11.81 -13.08
CA GLU A 67 0.78 -11.24 -14.42
C GLU A 67 -0.26 -10.14 -14.69
N ALA A 68 -1.48 -10.29 -14.18
CA ALA A 68 -2.53 -9.28 -14.29
C ALA A 68 -2.14 -7.98 -13.59
N TYR A 69 -1.47 -8.08 -12.43
CA TYR A 69 -0.98 -6.90 -11.70
C TYR A 69 0.16 -6.21 -12.46
N GLN A 70 1.09 -6.99 -13.03
CA GLN A 70 2.17 -6.43 -13.86
C GLN A 70 1.63 -5.67 -15.08
N GLN A 71 0.62 -6.22 -15.77
CA GLN A 71 -0.03 -5.53 -16.89
C GLN A 71 -0.72 -4.25 -16.43
N TYR A 72 -1.41 -4.28 -15.29
CA TYR A 72 -2.04 -3.10 -14.70
C TYR A 72 -1.03 -1.97 -14.41
N ILE A 73 0.10 -2.27 -13.75
CA ILE A 73 1.15 -1.27 -13.46
C ILE A 73 1.73 -0.71 -14.77
N GLN A 74 1.98 -1.57 -15.76
CA GLN A 74 2.48 -1.12 -17.06
C GLN A 74 1.51 -0.16 -17.74
N MET A 75 0.20 -0.43 -17.68
CA MET A 75 -0.82 0.35 -18.35
C MET A 75 -1.09 1.71 -17.68
N PHE A 76 -1.10 1.77 -16.34
CA PHE A 76 -1.55 2.96 -15.60
C PHE A 76 -0.44 3.74 -14.92
N TYR A 77 0.71 3.13 -14.68
CA TYR A 77 1.77 3.70 -13.86
C TYR A 77 3.16 3.65 -14.51
N ASN A 78 3.26 3.39 -15.82
CA ASN A 78 4.55 3.33 -16.53
C ASN A 78 5.58 2.40 -15.86
N ASN A 79 5.13 1.26 -15.33
CA ASN A 79 5.93 0.30 -14.55
C ASN A 79 6.41 0.79 -13.17
N GLN A 80 5.85 1.88 -12.64
CA GLN A 80 6.08 2.32 -11.26
C GLN A 80 4.99 1.74 -10.35
N ASP A 81 5.32 0.76 -9.50
CA ASP A 81 4.31 0.17 -8.61
C ASP A 81 3.82 1.23 -7.60
N PRO A 82 2.52 1.57 -7.58
CA PRO A 82 2.00 2.50 -6.60
C PRO A 82 2.23 2.04 -5.16
N MET A 83 2.29 0.74 -4.88
CA MET A 83 2.53 0.16 -3.55
C MET A 83 4.03 0.06 -3.17
N ASP A 84 4.94 0.43 -4.08
CA ASP A 84 6.40 0.41 -3.85
C ASP A 84 7.08 1.69 -4.39
N SER A 85 6.33 2.78 -4.53
CA SER A 85 6.88 4.07 -4.94
C SER A 85 7.72 4.67 -3.82
N ASP A 86 8.71 5.50 -4.18
CA ASP A 86 9.57 6.18 -3.21
C ASP A 86 8.73 7.02 -2.23
N GLU A 87 7.69 7.70 -2.72
CA GLU A 87 6.78 8.50 -1.89
C GLU A 87 6.00 7.64 -0.89
N TRP A 88 5.55 6.46 -1.32
CA TRP A 88 4.85 5.53 -0.43
C TRP A 88 5.77 4.93 0.63
N CYS A 89 6.98 4.53 0.22
CA CYS A 89 8.02 4.02 1.11
C CYS A 89 8.43 5.07 2.15
N GLU A 90 8.61 6.34 1.73
CA GLU A 90 8.90 7.43 2.65
C GLU A 90 7.73 7.67 3.62
N HIS A 91 6.51 7.71 3.11
CA HIS A 91 5.30 7.89 3.93
C HIS A 91 5.19 6.83 5.05
N ILE A 92 5.29 5.55 4.70
CA ILE A 92 5.15 4.48 5.70
C ILE A 92 6.33 4.44 6.68
N CYS A 93 7.54 4.78 6.22
CA CYS A 93 8.71 4.95 7.09
C CYS A 93 8.50 6.07 8.11
N ARG A 94 7.95 7.21 7.71
CA ARG A 94 7.66 8.33 8.62
C ARG A 94 6.63 7.93 9.69
N LEU A 95 5.56 7.25 9.30
CA LEU A 95 4.57 6.71 10.25
C LEU A 95 5.19 5.75 11.26
N ALA A 96 6.09 4.87 10.82
CA ALA A 96 6.81 3.95 11.70
C ALA A 96 7.70 4.66 12.75
N HIS A 97 8.06 5.92 12.51
CA HIS A 97 8.80 6.76 13.45
C HIS A 97 7.89 7.76 14.20
N GLY A 98 6.57 7.66 14.03
CA GLY A 98 5.60 8.52 14.71
C GLY A 98 5.41 9.90 14.08
N HIS A 99 5.90 10.10 12.86
CA HIS A 99 5.65 11.31 12.08
C HIS A 99 4.39 11.10 11.25
N ASP A 100 3.26 11.60 11.76
CA ASP A 100 1.97 11.55 11.08
C ASP A 100 1.58 12.95 10.61
N ASP A 101 1.81 13.21 9.32
CA ASP A 101 1.50 14.49 8.69
C ASP A 101 0.10 14.51 8.07
N SER A 102 -0.72 13.47 8.27
CA SER A 102 -2.10 13.51 7.78
C SER A 102 -2.96 14.40 8.67
N GLU A 103 -3.10 15.67 8.28
CA GLU A 103 -4.30 16.44 8.60
C GLU A 103 -5.45 15.88 7.75
N TYR A 104 -6.53 15.45 8.40
CA TYR A 104 -7.74 14.93 7.75
C TYR A 104 -8.47 15.99 6.92
#